data_AF-A0A1X7FU11-F1
#
_entry.id   AF-A0A1X7FU11-F1
#
_cell.length_a   1.000
_cell.length_b   1.000
_cell.length_c   1.000
_cell.angle_alpha   90.00
_cell.angle_beta   90.00
_cell.angle_gamma   90.00
#
_symmetry.space_group_name_H-M   'P 1'
#
loop_
_entity.id
_entity.type
_entity.pdbx_description
1 polymer ?
#
loop_
_entity_poly.entity_id
_entity_poly.type
_entity_poly.pdbx_seq_one_letter_code
_entity_poly.pdbx_strand_id
1 'polypeptide(L)'
;MSSSPPQSTSSILQHSLRHLRAFLAVVDTGSVTKAAETCFVSQPAVTQALSKIEKTAGLPLFSRTPQRIYANNAGEMLARRIGRAFGYLDQALSDLSPRLKMTATTAQLKSLIAVRETENFTLAARRLGLSQPAVYRAVSQLEEEAARPLFERTSYGIVPTRPAQALAQAARLAFLELEQADADMAELTAAEIGRIVIGATPLAKSYVLPKAIASFRKFRPNLPLHIQEGPYPDMLGALRRGEIDFLLGALREPAPIGDVEQKVLFYDTVVLVAGNGHPLVKKAEISVEELASYPWVVGQSGTPIRRYFDGVFARAGKAAPKSIVETGSLILMRELLDTSEHLGCTSRLQAEAEIARGLMRALPFDLSHTSRPIGVTLRKDWLPTAAQRTFLELLPMGSDRSL
;
A
#
# COMPACT_ATOMS: atom_id res chain seq x y z
N MET A 1 -2.32 32.94 14.20
CA MET A 1 -0.87 32.78 13.98
C MET A 1 -0.62 31.37 13.47
N SER A 2 -0.48 31.22 12.15
CA SER A 2 -0.28 29.92 11.48
C SER A 2 1.22 29.67 11.43
N SER A 3 1.74 28.89 12.37
CA SER A 3 3.09 28.35 12.30
C SER A 3 3.02 27.08 11.46
N SER A 4 3.29 27.21 10.15
CA SER A 4 3.66 26.05 9.34
C SER A 4 4.86 25.35 10.00
N PRO A 5 4.84 24.02 10.20
CA PRO A 5 6.02 23.34 10.70
C PRO A 5 7.16 23.51 9.68
N PRO A 6 8.41 23.69 10.13
CA PRO A 6 9.53 23.83 9.21
C PRO A 6 9.68 22.51 8.45
N GLN A 7 9.37 22.53 7.15
CA GLN A 7 9.81 21.48 6.24
C GLN A 7 11.33 21.55 6.18
N SER A 8 12.02 20.82 7.06
CA SER A 8 13.42 20.49 6.85
C SER A 8 13.46 19.56 5.63
N THR A 9 13.65 20.16 4.47
CA THR A 9 13.57 19.59 3.12
C THR A 9 14.72 18.64 2.76
N SER A 10 15.34 17.94 3.71
CA SER A 10 16.41 16.98 3.42
C SER A 10 15.88 15.56 3.50
N SER A 11 15.80 14.89 2.35
CA SER A 11 15.36 13.49 2.23
C SER A 11 16.46 12.66 1.59
N ILE A 12 16.63 11.42 2.05
CA ILE A 12 17.58 10.44 1.48
C ILE A 12 17.32 10.24 -0.01
N LEU A 13 16.06 10.29 -0.46
CA LEU A 13 15.65 10.18 -1.86
C LEU A 13 16.22 11.31 -2.75
N GLN A 14 16.64 12.44 -2.19
CA GLN A 14 17.22 13.54 -2.96
C GLN A 14 18.69 13.31 -3.35
N HIS A 15 19.35 12.31 -2.76
CA HIS A 15 20.71 11.97 -3.17
C HIS A 15 20.73 11.27 -4.52
N SER A 16 21.83 11.46 -5.26
CA SER A 16 22.01 10.75 -6.52
C SER A 16 22.20 9.25 -6.25
N LEU A 17 21.74 8.40 -7.17
CA LEU A 17 21.96 6.95 -7.07
C LEU A 17 23.45 6.61 -6.92
N ARG A 18 24.35 7.40 -7.54
CA ARG A 18 25.80 7.25 -7.38
C ARG A 18 26.28 7.50 -5.94
N HIS A 19 25.75 8.52 -5.26
CA HIS A 19 26.10 8.76 -3.85
C HIS A 19 25.64 7.61 -2.96
N LEU A 20 24.43 7.08 -3.20
CA LEU A 20 23.89 5.94 -2.45
C LEU A 20 24.70 4.65 -2.71
N ARG A 21 25.17 4.42 -3.94
CA ARG A 21 26.10 3.32 -4.25
C ARG A 21 27.45 3.49 -3.55
N ALA A 22 28.01 4.71 -3.56
CA ALA A 22 29.26 4.99 -2.85
C ALA A 22 29.13 4.77 -1.34
N PHE A 23 27.99 5.12 -0.76
CA PHE A 23 27.67 4.81 0.64
C PHE A 23 27.70 3.30 0.90
N LEU A 24 26.97 2.50 0.11
CA LEU A 24 26.99 1.03 0.26
C LEU A 24 28.39 0.45 0.07
N ALA A 25 29.14 0.92 -0.93
CA ALA A 25 30.50 0.43 -1.16
C ALA A 25 31.43 0.69 0.04
N VAL A 26 31.23 1.79 0.78
CA VAL A 26 31.99 2.04 2.02
C VAL A 26 31.55 1.13 3.16
N VAL A 27 30.25 0.85 3.27
CA VAL A 27 29.72 -0.15 4.23
C VAL A 27 30.33 -1.53 3.96
N ASP A 28 30.38 -1.95 2.71
CA ASP A 28 30.85 -3.29 2.31
C ASP A 28 32.37 -3.44 2.44
N THR A 29 33.14 -2.42 2.05
CA THR A 29 34.61 -2.50 1.99
C THR A 29 35.31 -2.06 3.27
N GLY A 30 34.65 -1.29 4.13
CA GLY A 30 35.25 -0.63 5.28
C GLY A 30 36.38 0.35 4.92
N SER A 31 36.42 0.85 3.68
CA SER A 31 37.47 1.72 3.16
C SER A 31 36.95 2.70 2.10
N VAL A 32 37.16 4.00 2.33
CA VAL A 32 36.81 5.05 1.37
C VAL A 32 37.58 4.90 0.06
N THR A 33 38.86 4.50 0.12
CA THR A 33 39.71 4.30 -1.05
C THR A 33 39.21 3.12 -1.91
N LYS A 34 38.97 1.95 -1.30
CA LYS A 34 38.44 0.79 -2.04
C LYS A 34 37.04 1.03 -2.60
N ALA A 35 36.20 1.76 -1.87
CA ALA A 35 34.88 2.16 -2.35
C ALA A 35 34.96 3.09 -3.57
N ALA A 36 35.93 4.02 -3.58
CA ALA A 36 36.16 4.92 -4.70
C ALA A 36 36.59 4.16 -5.97
N GLU A 37 37.50 3.19 -5.82
CA GLU A 37 37.91 2.28 -6.90
C GLU A 37 36.72 1.48 -7.43
N THR A 38 35.92 0.88 -6.53
CA THR A 38 34.75 0.07 -6.89
C THR A 38 33.66 0.87 -7.63
N CYS A 39 33.48 2.14 -7.24
CA CYS A 39 32.49 3.03 -7.83
C CYS A 39 33.03 3.83 -9.03
N PHE A 40 34.30 3.67 -9.40
CA PHE A 40 34.99 4.43 -10.45
C PHE A 40 34.88 5.95 -10.27
N VAL A 41 35.08 6.43 -9.04
CA VAL A 41 35.07 7.86 -8.68
C VAL A 41 36.30 8.21 -7.85
N SER A 42 36.56 9.50 -7.62
CA SER A 42 37.67 9.93 -6.77
C SER A 42 37.35 9.73 -5.27
N GLN A 43 38.38 9.48 -4.46
CA GLN A 43 38.22 9.38 -3.00
C GLN A 43 37.60 10.65 -2.35
N PRO A 44 37.93 11.88 -2.78
CA PRO A 44 37.23 13.08 -2.32
C PRO A 44 35.73 13.07 -2.65
N ALA A 45 35.33 12.53 -3.81
CA ALA A 45 33.92 12.45 -4.20
C ALA A 45 33.14 11.48 -3.29
N VAL A 46 33.71 10.33 -2.93
CA VAL A 46 33.10 9.41 -1.94
C VAL A 46 32.97 10.10 -0.58
N THR A 47 34.02 10.75 -0.11
CA THR A 47 34.01 11.47 1.18
C THR A 47 32.93 12.55 1.22
N GLN A 48 32.79 13.31 0.14
CA GLN A 48 31.75 14.34 0.01
C GLN A 48 30.34 13.73 -0.02
N ALA A 49 30.15 12.60 -0.73
CA ALA A 49 28.89 11.89 -0.78
C ALA A 49 28.46 11.41 0.62
N LEU A 50 29.37 10.79 1.38
CA LEU A 50 29.11 10.36 2.76
C LEU A 50 28.72 11.54 3.65
N SER A 51 29.50 12.63 3.62
CA SER A 51 29.21 13.83 4.42
C SER A 51 27.86 14.43 4.09
N LYS A 52 27.45 14.44 2.80
CA LYS A 52 26.14 14.93 2.39
C LYS A 52 25.01 14.05 2.93
N ILE A 53 25.19 12.72 2.91
CA ILE A 53 24.21 11.77 3.43
C ILE A 53 24.09 11.89 4.96
N GLU A 54 25.20 11.95 5.69
CA GLU A 54 25.21 12.17 7.15
C GLU A 54 24.53 13.49 7.52
N LYS A 55 24.78 14.56 6.75
CA LYS A 55 24.10 15.85 6.95
C LYS A 55 22.58 15.75 6.75
N THR A 56 22.12 14.97 5.76
CA THR A 56 20.69 14.72 5.54
C THR A 56 20.09 13.84 6.65
N ALA A 57 20.82 12.83 7.12
CA ALA A 57 20.38 11.97 8.22
C ALA A 57 20.37 12.70 9.57
N GLY A 58 21.15 13.78 9.72
CA GLY A 58 21.23 14.58 10.94
C GLY A 58 22.09 13.94 12.04
N LEU A 59 22.79 12.86 11.75
CA LEU A 59 23.57 12.07 12.70
C LEU A 59 24.73 11.34 11.99
N PRO A 60 25.84 11.02 12.69
CA PRO A 60 26.93 10.27 12.09
C PRO A 60 26.48 8.85 11.74
N LEU A 61 26.84 8.37 10.56
CA LEU A 61 26.48 7.04 10.06
C LEU A 61 27.66 6.07 10.12
N PHE A 62 28.88 6.59 10.28
CA PHE A 62 30.09 5.81 10.38
C PHE A 62 30.89 6.13 11.64
N SER A 63 31.50 5.09 12.19
CA SER A 63 32.51 5.18 13.22
C SER A 63 33.90 4.97 12.61
N ARG A 64 34.91 5.67 13.13
CA ARG A 64 36.29 5.59 12.63
C ARG A 64 37.22 5.06 13.70
N THR A 65 38.08 4.11 13.32
CA THR A 65 39.29 3.72 14.06
C THR A 65 40.52 4.14 13.25
N PRO A 66 41.74 4.11 13.82
CA PRO A 66 42.95 4.44 13.08
C PRO A 66 43.18 3.58 11.82
N GLN A 67 42.60 2.38 11.74
CA GLN A 67 42.76 1.47 10.59
C GLN A 67 41.51 1.27 9.73
N ARG A 68 40.30 1.58 10.21
CA ARG A 68 39.05 1.26 9.48
C ARG A 68 37.95 2.30 9.69
N ILE A 69 37.06 2.38 8.70
CA ILE A 69 35.73 2.97 8.82
C ILE A 69 34.70 1.84 8.84
N TYR A 70 33.70 1.92 9.71
CA TYR A 70 32.59 0.94 9.75
C TYR A 70 31.27 1.67 9.99
N ALA A 71 30.19 1.14 9.44
CA ALA A 71 28.86 1.67 9.68
C ALA A 71 28.49 1.44 11.14
N ASN A 72 27.95 2.47 11.79
CA ASN A 72 27.31 2.29 13.10
C ASN A 72 25.87 1.79 12.92
N ASN A 73 25.10 1.58 14.00
CA ASN A 73 23.73 1.08 13.92
C ASN A 73 22.83 1.89 12.96
N ALA A 74 23.01 3.21 12.91
CA ALA A 74 22.26 4.07 12.00
C ALA A 74 22.70 3.89 10.54
N GLY A 75 24.02 3.82 10.31
CA GLY A 75 24.59 3.50 9.01
C GLY A 75 24.12 2.14 8.48
N GLU A 76 24.08 1.10 9.33
CA GLU A 76 23.57 -0.22 8.97
C GLU A 76 22.07 -0.21 8.65
N MET A 77 21.27 0.56 9.40
CA MET A 77 19.85 0.71 9.12
C MET A 77 19.61 1.41 7.78
N LEU A 78 20.35 2.48 7.48
CA LEU A 78 20.30 3.12 6.18
C LEU A 78 20.80 2.20 5.05
N ALA A 79 21.88 1.46 5.29
CA ALA A 79 22.43 0.52 4.32
C ALA A 79 21.42 -0.57 3.94
N ARG A 80 20.66 -1.10 4.90
CA ARG A 80 19.58 -2.07 4.64
C ARG A 80 18.53 -1.49 3.69
N ARG A 81 18.10 -0.24 3.90
CA ARG A 81 17.11 0.42 3.02
C ARG A 81 17.65 0.69 1.62
N ILE A 82 18.86 1.24 1.53
CA ILE A 82 19.50 1.51 0.24
C ILE A 82 19.75 0.19 -0.53
N GLY A 83 20.21 -0.85 0.16
CA GLY A 83 20.42 -2.18 -0.42
C GLY A 83 19.13 -2.78 -0.97
N ARG A 84 18.02 -2.67 -0.23
CA ARG A 84 16.69 -3.09 -0.72
C ARG A 84 16.22 -2.27 -1.91
N ALA A 85 16.43 -0.96 -1.89
CA ALA A 85 16.09 -0.08 -3.01
C ALA A 85 16.82 -0.51 -4.30
N PHE A 86 18.13 -0.77 -4.21
CA PHE A 86 18.89 -1.31 -5.34
C PHE A 86 18.51 -2.76 -5.67
N GLY A 87 18.10 -3.58 -4.71
CA GLY A 87 17.58 -4.92 -4.97
C GLY A 87 16.38 -4.92 -5.93
N TYR A 88 15.46 -3.95 -5.79
CA TYR A 88 14.37 -3.75 -6.76
C TYR A 88 14.87 -3.19 -8.09
N LEU A 89 15.71 -2.15 -8.03
CA LEU A 89 16.06 -1.34 -9.20
C LEU A 89 17.07 -2.01 -10.13
N ASP A 90 18.08 -2.68 -9.57
CA ASP A 90 19.25 -3.16 -10.30
C ASP A 90 18.89 -4.27 -11.28
N GLN A 91 18.00 -5.19 -10.89
CA GLN A 91 17.53 -6.24 -11.81
C GLN A 91 16.81 -5.62 -13.00
N ALA A 92 15.83 -4.73 -12.76
CA ALA A 92 15.04 -4.11 -13.81
C ALA A 92 15.87 -3.22 -14.75
N LEU A 93 16.89 -2.53 -14.23
CA LEU A 93 17.84 -1.79 -15.07
C LEU A 93 18.70 -2.74 -15.91
N SER A 94 19.20 -3.83 -15.32
CA SER A 94 20.04 -4.82 -16.01
C SER A 94 19.30 -5.52 -17.15
N ASP A 95 18.02 -5.83 -16.97
CA ASP A 95 17.18 -6.49 -17.97
C ASP A 95 16.99 -5.60 -19.23
N LEU A 96 17.06 -4.28 -19.06
CA LEU A 96 17.04 -3.31 -20.16
C LEU A 96 18.44 -3.11 -20.77
N SER A 97 19.43 -2.78 -19.94
CA SER A 97 20.82 -2.59 -20.33
C SER A 97 21.72 -2.60 -19.09
N PRO A 98 22.77 -3.44 -19.03
CA PRO A 98 23.67 -3.49 -17.87
C PRO A 98 24.29 -2.15 -17.50
N ARG A 99 24.47 -1.24 -18.46
CA ARG A 99 25.03 0.10 -18.24
C ARG A 99 24.11 1.00 -17.42
N LEU A 100 22.79 0.82 -17.55
CA LEU A 100 21.78 1.63 -16.85
C LEU A 100 21.93 1.60 -15.33
N LYS A 101 22.51 0.54 -14.76
CA LYS A 101 22.83 0.48 -13.32
C LYS A 101 23.69 1.67 -12.84
N MET A 102 24.58 2.16 -13.70
CA MET A 102 25.56 3.21 -13.37
C MET A 102 25.22 4.58 -13.95
N THR A 103 24.40 4.60 -15.01
CA THR A 103 24.06 5.81 -15.78
C THR A 103 22.67 6.34 -15.46
N ALA A 104 21.71 5.48 -15.10
CA ALA A 104 20.35 5.92 -14.79
C ALA A 104 20.34 6.92 -13.63
N THR A 105 19.48 7.93 -13.76
CA THR A 105 19.35 9.00 -12.78
C THR A 105 17.97 9.02 -12.15
N THR A 106 17.88 9.56 -10.93
CA THR A 106 16.60 9.75 -10.22
C THR A 106 15.59 10.55 -11.07
N ALA A 107 16.04 11.55 -11.83
CA ALA A 107 15.19 12.37 -12.68
C ALA A 107 14.59 11.57 -13.85
N GLN A 108 15.39 10.71 -14.49
CA GLN A 108 14.93 9.83 -15.57
C GLN A 108 13.91 8.81 -15.05
N LEU A 109 14.18 8.19 -13.90
CA LEU A 109 13.26 7.23 -13.29
C LEU A 109 11.95 7.89 -12.83
N LYS A 110 12.01 9.10 -12.24
CA LYS A 110 10.80 9.88 -11.91
C LYS A 110 9.98 10.24 -13.16
N SER A 111 10.65 10.60 -14.24
CA SER A 111 10.02 10.89 -15.54
C SER A 111 9.33 9.65 -16.11
N LEU A 112 10.00 8.50 -16.12
CA LEU A 112 9.44 7.21 -16.53
C LEU A 112 8.17 6.87 -15.75
N ILE A 113 8.21 6.98 -14.42
CA ILE A 113 7.07 6.73 -13.54
C ILE A 113 5.90 7.65 -13.91
N ALA A 114 6.14 8.95 -14.02
CA ALA A 114 5.09 9.94 -14.30
C ALA A 114 4.46 9.74 -15.68
N VAL A 115 5.26 9.44 -16.71
CA VAL A 115 4.75 9.16 -18.06
C VAL A 115 3.96 7.86 -18.09
N ARG A 116 4.41 6.80 -17.39
CA ARG A 116 3.67 5.54 -17.25
C ARG A 116 2.32 5.70 -16.55
N GLU A 117 2.20 6.62 -15.59
CA GLU A 117 0.94 6.83 -14.86
C GLU A 117 -0.06 7.70 -15.62
N THR A 118 0.44 8.67 -16.39
CA THR A 118 -0.41 9.65 -17.06
C THR A 118 -0.68 9.32 -18.52
N GLU A 119 0.11 8.40 -19.10
CA GLU A 119 0.08 8.04 -20.52
C GLU A 119 0.16 9.29 -21.42
N ASN A 120 0.82 10.35 -20.93
CA ASN A 120 0.88 11.65 -21.55
C ASN A 120 2.06 12.49 -21.03
N PHE A 121 3.01 12.83 -21.90
CA PHE A 121 4.19 13.63 -21.52
C PHE A 121 3.86 15.00 -20.94
N THR A 122 2.81 15.66 -21.41
CA THR A 122 2.41 16.98 -20.92
C THR A 122 1.84 16.90 -19.51
N LEU A 123 0.98 15.90 -19.24
CA LEU A 123 0.45 15.67 -17.90
C LEU A 123 1.55 15.21 -16.93
N ALA A 124 2.47 14.35 -17.38
CA ALA A 124 3.64 13.96 -16.60
C ALA A 124 4.51 15.16 -16.21
N ALA A 125 4.80 16.05 -17.16
CA ALA A 125 5.57 17.26 -16.91
C ALA A 125 4.89 18.20 -15.90
N ARG A 126 3.58 18.43 -16.05
CA ARG A 126 2.80 19.20 -15.06
C ARG A 126 2.85 18.57 -13.68
N ARG A 127 2.69 17.25 -13.57
CA ARG A 127 2.75 16.52 -12.30
C ARG A 127 4.11 16.62 -11.62
N LEU A 128 5.19 16.65 -12.41
CA LEU A 128 6.56 16.78 -11.91
C LEU A 128 7.00 18.23 -11.68
N GLY A 129 6.21 19.23 -12.09
CA GLY A 129 6.61 20.64 -12.07
C GLY A 129 7.76 20.95 -13.05
N LEU A 130 7.85 20.22 -14.16
CA LEU A 130 8.91 20.34 -15.17
C LEU A 130 8.32 20.77 -16.52
N SER A 131 9.19 21.16 -17.46
CA SER A 131 8.79 21.37 -18.85
C SER A 131 8.63 20.04 -19.58
N GLN A 132 7.69 19.98 -20.54
CA GLN A 132 7.48 18.77 -21.37
C GLN A 132 8.75 18.30 -22.08
N PRO A 133 9.58 19.18 -22.69
CA PRO A 133 10.84 18.76 -23.31
C PRO A 133 11.84 18.13 -22.32
N ALA A 134 11.84 18.54 -21.05
CA ALA A 134 12.72 17.96 -20.04
C ALA A 134 12.31 16.52 -19.71
N VAL A 135 11.02 16.26 -19.52
CA VAL A 135 10.49 14.90 -19.29
C VAL A 135 10.71 14.00 -20.50
N TYR A 136 10.43 14.52 -21.71
CA TYR A 136 10.66 13.78 -22.95
C TYR A 136 12.14 13.39 -23.08
N ARG A 137 13.07 14.35 -22.92
CA ARG A 137 14.52 14.07 -23.00
C ARG A 137 14.96 13.03 -21.98
N ALA A 138 14.46 13.10 -20.74
CA ALA A 138 14.82 12.15 -19.71
C ALA A 138 14.39 10.72 -20.04
N VAL A 139 13.19 10.54 -20.62
CA VAL A 139 12.73 9.23 -21.10
C VAL A 139 13.50 8.78 -22.33
N SER A 140 13.73 9.65 -23.32
CA SER A 140 14.48 9.30 -24.53
C SER A 140 15.92 8.87 -24.24
N GLN A 141 16.59 9.48 -23.26
CA GLN A 141 17.92 9.01 -22.83
C GLN A 141 17.91 7.60 -22.25
N LEU A 142 16.85 7.22 -21.51
CA LEU A 142 16.71 5.82 -21.06
C LEU A 142 16.50 4.88 -22.25
N GLU A 143 15.70 5.29 -23.25
CA GLU A 143 15.46 4.50 -24.46
C GLU A 143 16.72 4.33 -25.31
N GLU A 144 17.52 5.40 -25.45
CA GLU A 144 18.82 5.39 -26.14
C GLU A 144 19.80 4.42 -25.46
N GLU A 145 19.94 4.50 -24.14
CA GLU A 145 20.82 3.59 -23.38
C GLU A 145 20.33 2.14 -23.35
N ALA A 146 19.01 1.93 -23.43
CA ALA A 146 18.38 0.61 -23.53
C ALA A 146 18.37 0.05 -24.97
N ALA A 147 18.72 0.87 -25.97
CA ALA A 147 18.61 0.59 -27.40
C ALA A 147 17.24 0.03 -27.82
N ARG A 148 16.15 0.48 -27.16
CA ARG A 148 14.77 0.05 -27.44
C ARG A 148 13.75 1.07 -26.92
N PRO A 149 12.56 1.17 -27.55
CA PRO A 149 11.50 2.02 -27.04
C PRO A 149 10.92 1.51 -25.71
N LEU A 150 10.65 2.44 -24.80
CA LEU A 150 9.93 2.22 -23.56
C LEU A 150 8.46 2.61 -23.70
N PHE A 151 8.12 3.43 -24.70
CA PHE A 151 6.75 3.81 -25.00
C PHE A 151 6.42 3.64 -26.48
N GLU A 152 5.21 3.18 -26.75
CA GLU A 152 4.67 3.04 -28.10
C GLU A 152 3.60 4.12 -28.35
N ARG A 153 3.62 4.73 -29.54
CA ARG A 153 2.57 5.67 -29.95
C ARG A 153 1.40 4.90 -30.54
N THR A 154 0.20 5.20 -30.07
CA THR A 154 -1.05 4.65 -30.56
C THR A 154 -1.96 5.77 -31.06
N SER A 155 -3.09 5.42 -31.69
CA SER A 155 -4.11 6.40 -32.11
C SER A 155 -4.74 7.17 -30.96
N TYR A 156 -4.62 6.70 -29.73
CA TYR A 156 -5.24 7.30 -28.54
C TYR A 156 -4.22 7.90 -27.55
N GLY A 157 -2.91 7.81 -27.82
CA GLY A 157 -1.89 8.36 -26.94
C GLY A 157 -0.56 7.60 -26.98
N ILE A 158 0.07 7.48 -25.81
CA ILE A 158 1.28 6.68 -25.62
C ILE A 158 1.00 5.56 -24.63
N VAL A 159 1.53 4.37 -24.88
CA VAL A 159 1.34 3.21 -24.02
C VAL A 159 2.72 2.69 -23.59
N PRO A 160 2.94 2.42 -22.29
CA PRO A 160 4.21 1.88 -21.82
C PRO A 160 4.38 0.43 -22.26
N THR A 161 5.56 0.08 -22.79
CA THR A 161 5.93 -1.31 -23.10
C THR A 161 6.07 -2.14 -21.82
N ARG A 162 6.06 -3.48 -21.93
CA ARG A 162 6.26 -4.36 -20.76
C ARG A 162 7.54 -4.03 -19.96
N PRO A 163 8.71 -3.81 -20.60
CA PRO A 163 9.91 -3.38 -19.88
C PRO A 163 9.76 -2.03 -19.17
N ALA A 164 9.07 -1.06 -19.78
CA ALA A 164 8.81 0.24 -19.14
C ALA A 164 7.90 0.10 -17.91
N GLN A 165 6.88 -0.75 -17.99
CA GLN A 165 6.02 -1.07 -16.85
C GLN A 165 6.82 -1.71 -15.71
N ALA A 166 7.69 -2.67 -16.03
CA ALA A 166 8.54 -3.35 -15.04
C ALA A 166 9.54 -2.39 -14.38
N LEU A 167 10.24 -1.56 -15.16
CA LEU A 167 11.18 -0.58 -14.62
C LEU A 167 10.49 0.52 -13.80
N ALA A 168 9.34 1.04 -14.26
CA ALA A 168 8.58 2.03 -13.50
C ALA A 168 8.12 1.47 -12.14
N GLN A 169 7.69 0.21 -12.13
CA GLN A 169 7.31 -0.51 -10.92
C GLN A 169 8.50 -0.68 -9.96
N ALA A 170 9.63 -1.18 -10.46
CA ALA A 170 10.85 -1.34 -9.68
C ALA A 170 11.38 -0.03 -9.10
N ALA A 171 11.41 1.03 -9.91
CA ALA A 171 11.86 2.36 -9.50
C ALA A 171 10.97 2.96 -8.41
N ARG A 172 9.65 2.74 -8.49
CA ARG A 172 8.72 3.20 -7.46
C ARG A 172 8.95 2.49 -6.12
N LEU A 173 9.12 1.17 -6.13
CA LEU A 173 9.42 0.42 -4.92
C LEU A 173 10.79 0.82 -4.33
N ALA A 174 11.78 1.07 -5.20
CA ALA A 174 13.08 1.57 -4.77
C ALA A 174 12.99 2.95 -4.09
N PHE A 175 12.21 3.87 -4.68
CA PHE A 175 11.99 5.18 -4.07
C PHE A 175 11.22 5.09 -2.76
N LEU A 176 10.26 4.18 -2.65
CA LEU A 176 9.56 3.92 -1.39
C LEU A 176 10.50 3.44 -0.28
N GLU A 177 11.47 2.57 -0.58
CA GLU A 177 12.48 2.16 0.41
C GLU A 177 13.36 3.33 0.87
N LEU A 178 13.68 4.27 -0.02
CA LEU A 178 14.43 5.48 0.34
C LEU A 178 13.58 6.48 1.14
N GLU A 179 12.28 6.59 0.86
CA GLU A 179 11.35 7.37 1.69
C GLU A 179 11.17 6.74 3.09
N GLN A 180 11.12 5.41 3.18
CA GLN A 180 11.07 4.70 4.46
C GLN A 180 12.38 4.83 5.24
N ALA A 181 13.52 5.01 4.56
CA ALA A 181 14.78 5.30 5.21
C ALA A 181 14.75 6.63 5.99
N ASP A 182 14.07 7.65 5.47
CA ASP A 182 13.88 8.92 6.19
C ASP A 182 13.12 8.71 7.51
N ALA A 183 12.05 7.90 7.48
CA ALA A 183 11.28 7.57 8.67
C ALA A 183 12.11 6.75 9.69
N ASP A 184 12.92 5.80 9.22
CA ASP A 184 13.81 5.02 10.08
C ASP A 184 14.91 5.90 10.70
N MET A 185 15.48 6.85 9.96
CA MET A 185 16.47 7.79 10.52
C MET A 185 15.85 8.70 11.57
N ALA A 186 14.63 9.20 11.31
CA ALA A 186 13.90 10.07 12.24
C ALA A 186 13.61 9.38 13.58
N GLU A 187 13.34 8.07 13.55
CA GLU A 187 13.09 7.26 14.76
C GLU A 187 14.26 7.34 15.76
N LEU A 188 15.51 7.35 15.27
CA LEU A 188 16.70 7.44 16.12
C LEU A 188 16.82 8.79 16.85
N THR A 189 16.15 9.81 16.34
CA THR A 189 16.09 11.15 16.91
C THR A 189 14.76 11.43 17.63
N ALA A 190 13.93 10.38 17.83
CA ALA A 190 12.56 10.47 18.37
C ALA A 190 11.64 11.44 17.60
N ALA A 191 11.94 11.69 16.32
CA ALA A 191 11.15 12.53 15.45
C ALA A 191 10.11 11.68 14.70
N GLU A 192 8.88 12.20 14.54
CA GLU A 192 7.85 11.57 13.74
C GLU A 192 7.90 12.08 12.29
N ILE A 193 8.65 11.39 11.44
CA ILE A 193 8.72 11.66 10.00
C ILE A 193 8.11 10.49 9.22
N GLY A 194 7.50 10.82 8.09
CA GLY A 194 6.89 9.86 7.17
C GLY A 194 5.37 9.82 7.31
N ARG A 195 4.79 8.71 6.88
CA ARG A 195 3.34 8.45 6.93
C ARG A 195 3.09 6.95 6.89
N ILE A 196 1.89 6.54 7.29
CA ILE A 196 1.39 5.19 7.02
C ILE A 196 0.23 5.30 6.05
N VAL A 197 0.28 4.57 4.94
CA VAL A 197 -0.80 4.50 3.96
C VAL A 197 -1.47 3.12 4.03
N ILE A 198 -2.75 3.07 4.34
CA ILE A 198 -3.49 1.84 4.60
C ILE A 198 -4.57 1.66 3.54
N GLY A 199 -4.50 0.56 2.79
CA GLY A 199 -5.63 0.13 1.96
C GLY A 199 -6.70 -0.51 2.81
N ALA A 200 -7.95 -0.08 2.65
CA ALA A 200 -9.05 -0.54 3.48
C ALA A 200 -10.25 -0.97 2.63
N THR A 201 -10.67 -2.22 2.83
CA THR A 201 -11.98 -2.72 2.35
C THR A 201 -13.08 -2.40 3.37
N PRO A 202 -14.38 -2.53 3.04
CA PRO A 202 -15.47 -1.98 3.86
C PRO A 202 -15.43 -2.31 5.35
N LEU A 203 -15.24 -3.59 5.73
CA LEU A 203 -15.14 -4.01 7.14
C LEU A 203 -13.97 -3.36 7.89
N ALA A 204 -12.82 -3.19 7.22
CA ALA A 204 -11.65 -2.58 7.85
C ALA A 204 -11.97 -1.15 8.32
N LYS A 205 -12.76 -0.41 7.55
CA LYS A 205 -13.13 0.99 7.85
C LYS A 205 -14.10 1.12 9.02
N SER A 206 -15.09 0.24 9.11
CA SER A 206 -16.15 0.34 10.12
C SER A 206 -15.77 -0.31 11.45
N TYR A 207 -14.90 -1.31 11.45
CA TYR A 207 -14.62 -2.13 12.63
C TYR A 207 -13.17 -2.08 13.10
N VAL A 208 -12.20 -2.29 12.19
CA VAL A 208 -10.79 -2.48 12.55
C VAL A 208 -10.07 -1.15 12.77
N LEU A 209 -10.10 -0.27 11.77
CA LEU A 209 -9.34 0.97 11.74
C LEU A 209 -9.72 1.95 12.86
N PRO A 210 -11.00 2.18 13.22
CA PRO A 210 -11.34 3.12 14.28
C PRO A 210 -10.66 2.79 15.61
N LYS A 211 -10.67 1.51 16.00
CA LYS A 211 -10.04 1.00 17.22
C LYS A 211 -8.50 1.08 17.15
N ALA A 212 -7.92 0.60 16.05
CA ALA A 212 -6.47 0.60 15.85
C ALA A 212 -5.88 2.02 15.81
N ILE A 213 -6.53 2.96 15.11
CA ILE A 213 -6.10 4.36 15.02
C ILE A 213 -6.16 5.03 16.39
N ALA A 214 -7.26 4.86 17.14
CA ALA A 214 -7.40 5.43 18.47
C ALA A 214 -6.30 4.95 19.44
N SER A 215 -5.95 3.66 19.38
CA SER A 215 -4.84 3.11 20.14
C SER A 215 -3.49 3.62 19.66
N PHE A 216 -3.26 3.67 18.34
CA PHE A 216 -2.00 4.10 17.74
C PHE A 216 -1.66 5.56 18.08
N ARG A 217 -2.66 6.44 18.10
CA ARG A 217 -2.49 7.86 18.45
C ARG A 217 -1.97 8.10 19.87
N LYS A 218 -2.09 7.12 20.78
CA LYS A 218 -1.48 7.17 22.11
C LYS A 218 0.05 7.07 22.07
N PHE A 219 0.60 6.40 21.05
CA PHE A 219 2.03 6.20 20.87
C PHE A 219 2.62 7.15 19.83
N ARG A 220 1.85 7.50 18.79
CA ARG A 220 2.27 8.36 17.68
C ARG A 220 1.24 9.45 17.40
N PRO A 221 1.18 10.51 18.23
CA PRO A 221 0.11 11.50 18.16
C PRO A 221 0.06 12.26 16.83
N ASN A 222 1.20 12.52 16.18
CA ASN A 222 1.28 13.43 15.04
C ASN A 222 1.53 12.75 13.69
N LEU A 223 1.92 11.47 13.67
CA LEU A 223 2.25 10.78 12.42
C LEU A 223 1.06 10.74 11.45
N PRO A 224 1.21 11.21 10.20
CA PRO A 224 0.14 11.15 9.20
C PRO A 224 -0.30 9.71 8.90
N LEU A 225 -1.62 9.50 8.91
CA LEU A 225 -2.25 8.25 8.48
C LEU A 225 -3.13 8.57 7.27
N HIS A 226 -2.92 7.85 6.17
CA HIS A 226 -3.74 7.97 4.96
C HIS A 226 -4.50 6.67 4.76
N ILE A 227 -5.83 6.76 4.70
CA ILE A 227 -6.68 5.61 4.42
C ILE A 227 -7.10 5.69 2.95
N GLN A 228 -6.64 4.74 2.15
CA GLN A 228 -7.09 4.57 0.78
C GLN A 228 -8.14 3.47 0.76
N GLU A 229 -9.28 3.76 0.15
CA GLU A 229 -10.41 2.84 0.09
C GLU A 229 -10.79 2.53 -1.34
N GLY A 230 -11.29 1.31 -1.55
CA GLY A 230 -11.75 0.89 -2.86
C GLY A 230 -12.00 -0.61 -2.94
N PRO A 231 -12.41 -1.10 -4.12
CA PRO A 231 -12.50 -2.51 -4.42
C PRO A 231 -11.20 -3.25 -4.14
N TYR A 232 -11.30 -4.53 -3.78
CA TYR A 232 -10.14 -5.36 -3.47
C TYR A 232 -9.09 -5.41 -4.61
N PRO A 233 -9.45 -5.58 -5.90
CA PRO A 233 -8.46 -5.61 -6.98
C PRO A 233 -7.64 -4.32 -7.07
N ASP A 234 -8.28 -3.17 -6.87
CA ASP A 234 -7.62 -1.86 -6.93
C ASP A 234 -6.65 -1.69 -5.76
N MET A 235 -7.06 -2.08 -4.55
CA MET A 235 -6.19 -2.03 -3.37
C MET A 235 -5.03 -3.02 -3.45
N LEU A 236 -5.26 -4.22 -4.00
CA LEU A 236 -4.18 -5.18 -4.27
C LEU A 236 -3.18 -4.61 -5.29
N GLY A 237 -3.68 -3.96 -6.35
CA GLY A 237 -2.84 -3.25 -7.31
C GLY A 237 -2.04 -2.11 -6.65
N ALA A 238 -2.68 -1.29 -5.82
CA ALA A 238 -2.04 -0.22 -5.07
C ALA A 238 -0.96 -0.75 -4.11
N LEU A 239 -1.22 -1.87 -3.43
CA LEU A 239 -0.25 -2.53 -2.55
C LEU A 239 0.98 -2.95 -3.35
N ARG A 240 0.78 -3.64 -4.48
CA ARG A 240 1.88 -4.09 -5.32
C ARG A 240 2.68 -2.91 -5.87
N ARG A 241 2.02 -1.81 -6.24
CA ARG A 241 2.66 -0.56 -6.65
C ARG A 241 3.32 0.21 -5.51
N GLY A 242 3.19 -0.17 -4.24
CA GLY A 242 3.75 0.64 -3.15
C GLY A 242 3.01 1.95 -2.88
N GLU A 243 1.78 2.09 -3.39
CA GLU A 243 0.90 3.23 -3.11
C GLU A 243 0.29 3.12 -1.71
N ILE A 244 0.09 1.89 -1.22
CA ILE A 244 -0.29 1.59 0.17
C ILE A 244 0.77 0.68 0.81
N ASP A 245 0.96 0.79 2.12
CA ASP A 245 1.90 -0.01 2.89
C ASP A 245 1.37 -1.43 3.15
N PHE A 246 0.09 -1.52 3.54
CA PHE A 246 -0.60 -2.78 3.77
C PHE A 246 -2.10 -2.65 3.50
N LEU A 247 -2.74 -3.77 3.17
CA LEU A 247 -4.17 -3.87 2.88
C LEU A 247 -4.90 -4.61 4.00
N LEU A 248 -5.93 -4.01 4.56
CA LEU A 248 -6.83 -4.61 5.55
C LEU A 248 -8.15 -5.05 4.91
N GLY A 249 -8.48 -6.32 5.09
CA GLY A 249 -9.73 -6.87 4.55
C GLY A 249 -9.87 -8.37 4.64
N ALA A 250 -10.94 -8.87 4.02
CA ALA A 250 -11.11 -10.31 3.84
C ALA A 250 -9.96 -10.87 3.00
N LEU A 251 -9.32 -11.93 3.49
CA LEU A 251 -8.23 -12.62 2.79
C LEU A 251 -8.77 -13.45 1.61
N ARG A 252 -7.87 -14.00 0.80
CA ARG A 252 -8.23 -14.85 -0.34
C ARG A 252 -7.53 -16.18 -0.19
N GLU A 253 -8.24 -17.25 -0.49
CA GLU A 253 -7.69 -18.60 -0.50
C GLU A 253 -7.98 -19.23 -1.86
N PRO A 254 -6.96 -19.58 -2.65
CA PRO A 254 -5.53 -19.31 -2.40
C PRO A 254 -5.19 -17.81 -2.46
N ALA A 255 -4.00 -17.44 -2.00
CA ALA A 255 -3.46 -16.10 -2.20
C ALA A 255 -3.54 -15.69 -3.68
N PRO A 256 -3.90 -14.43 -3.98
CA PRO A 256 -4.24 -14.04 -5.35
C PRO A 256 -3.02 -14.00 -6.29
N ILE A 257 -1.81 -13.85 -5.73
CA ILE A 257 -0.55 -13.71 -6.46
C ILE A 257 0.64 -14.04 -5.54
N GLY A 258 1.77 -14.46 -6.11
CA GLY A 258 2.94 -14.91 -5.36
C GLY A 258 3.84 -13.80 -4.77
N ASP A 259 3.58 -12.53 -5.06
CA ASP A 259 4.35 -11.38 -4.57
C ASP A 259 3.70 -10.69 -3.34
N VAL A 260 2.68 -11.32 -2.74
CA VAL A 260 2.03 -10.86 -1.51
C VAL A 260 1.95 -11.97 -0.46
N GLU A 261 1.91 -11.56 0.80
CA GLU A 261 1.72 -12.43 1.96
C GLU A 261 0.46 -12.01 2.69
N GLN A 262 -0.26 -12.98 3.27
CA GLN A 262 -1.50 -12.75 4.00
C GLN A 262 -1.37 -13.25 5.43
N LYS A 263 -1.76 -12.42 6.40
CA LYS A 263 -1.73 -12.74 7.83
C LYS A 263 -3.14 -12.65 8.39
N VAL A 264 -3.66 -13.76 8.89
CA VAL A 264 -4.97 -13.81 9.54
C VAL A 264 -4.91 -12.97 10.82
N LEU A 265 -5.92 -12.12 11.01
CA LEU A 265 -6.14 -11.40 12.25
C LEU A 265 -7.26 -12.07 13.04
N PHE A 266 -8.43 -12.27 12.42
CA PHE A 266 -9.60 -12.88 13.05
C PHE A 266 -10.56 -13.41 11.99
N TYR A 267 -11.68 -14.00 12.41
CA TYR A 267 -12.74 -14.49 11.52
C TYR A 267 -14.00 -13.64 11.63
N ASP A 268 -14.69 -13.47 10.51
CA ASP A 268 -15.97 -12.78 10.44
C ASP A 268 -17.00 -13.63 9.68
N THR A 269 -18.28 -13.40 9.95
CA THR A 269 -19.41 -14.06 9.28
C THR A 269 -20.27 -13.05 8.53
N VAL A 270 -21.15 -13.55 7.67
CA VAL A 270 -22.17 -12.76 7.00
C VAL A 270 -23.41 -12.64 7.91
N VAL A 271 -24.11 -11.52 7.79
CA VAL A 271 -25.40 -11.27 8.44
C VAL A 271 -26.38 -10.69 7.43
N LEU A 272 -27.64 -11.11 7.54
CA LEU A 272 -28.75 -10.46 6.85
C LEU A 272 -29.32 -9.38 7.77
N VAL A 273 -29.54 -8.18 7.24
CA VAL A 273 -30.03 -7.03 7.99
C VAL A 273 -31.25 -6.41 7.32
N ALA A 274 -32.06 -5.70 8.10
CA ALA A 274 -33.20 -4.95 7.61
C ALA A 274 -33.37 -3.65 8.43
N GLY A 275 -34.17 -2.72 7.92
CA GLY A 275 -34.61 -1.56 8.69
C GLY A 275 -35.54 -1.95 9.84
N ASN A 276 -35.67 -1.08 10.84
CA ASN A 276 -36.46 -1.37 12.05
C ASN A 276 -37.93 -1.67 11.75
N GLY A 277 -38.51 -1.03 10.73
CA GLY A 277 -39.90 -1.20 10.32
C GLY A 277 -40.17 -2.42 9.44
N HIS A 278 -39.13 -3.16 9.01
CA HIS A 278 -39.27 -4.21 8.01
C HIS A 278 -40.12 -5.39 8.53
N PRO A 279 -41.06 -5.95 7.74
CA PRO A 279 -41.95 -7.04 8.18
C PRO A 279 -41.22 -8.25 8.78
N LEU A 280 -40.09 -8.64 8.18
CA LEU A 280 -39.29 -9.79 8.63
C LEU A 280 -38.62 -9.60 10.00
N VAL A 281 -38.50 -8.39 10.54
CA VAL A 281 -37.91 -8.15 11.87
C VAL A 281 -38.75 -8.75 13.00
N LYS A 282 -40.07 -8.90 12.78
CA LYS A 282 -41.01 -9.44 13.78
C LYS A 282 -41.11 -10.96 13.76
N LYS A 283 -40.44 -11.64 12.82
CA LYS A 283 -40.50 -13.10 12.68
C LYS A 283 -39.42 -13.79 13.50
N ALA A 284 -39.76 -14.96 14.04
CA ALA A 284 -38.81 -15.83 14.72
C ALA A 284 -37.96 -16.67 13.74
N GLU A 285 -38.58 -17.08 12.63
CA GLU A 285 -37.97 -17.86 11.56
C GLU A 285 -38.32 -17.24 10.21
N ILE A 286 -37.40 -17.32 9.25
CA ILE A 286 -37.53 -16.72 7.92
C ILE A 286 -37.14 -17.76 6.87
N SER A 287 -38.02 -17.99 5.89
CA SER A 287 -37.75 -18.92 4.80
C SER A 287 -36.98 -18.25 3.64
N VAL A 288 -36.31 -19.05 2.81
CA VAL A 288 -35.59 -18.52 1.63
C VAL A 288 -36.55 -17.95 0.58
N GLU A 289 -37.77 -18.50 0.48
CA GLU A 289 -38.84 -17.98 -0.38
C GLU A 289 -39.23 -16.55 0.01
N GLU A 290 -39.34 -16.28 1.31
CA GLU A 290 -39.64 -14.95 1.82
C GLU A 290 -38.50 -13.99 1.54
N LEU A 291 -37.26 -14.41 1.79
CA LEU A 291 -36.08 -13.62 1.41
C LEU A 291 -36.06 -13.28 -0.09
N ALA A 292 -36.52 -14.20 -0.94
CA ALA A 292 -36.54 -14.03 -2.39
C ALA A 292 -37.61 -13.04 -2.89
N SER A 293 -38.63 -12.75 -2.08
CA SER A 293 -39.72 -11.83 -2.45
C SER A 293 -39.40 -10.35 -2.19
N TYR A 294 -38.35 -10.03 -1.44
CA TYR A 294 -37.96 -8.66 -1.12
C TYR A 294 -36.83 -8.15 -2.03
N PRO A 295 -36.71 -6.81 -2.21
CA PRO A 295 -35.55 -6.20 -2.85
C PRO A 295 -34.32 -6.21 -1.93
N TRP A 296 -33.12 -6.08 -2.52
CA TRP A 296 -31.86 -6.28 -1.79
C TRP A 296 -30.81 -5.22 -2.03
N VAL A 297 -30.02 -4.94 -1.00
CA VAL A 297 -28.75 -4.21 -1.06
C VAL A 297 -27.61 -5.17 -0.70
N VAL A 298 -26.66 -5.35 -1.61
CA VAL A 298 -25.58 -6.32 -1.46
C VAL A 298 -24.25 -5.77 -1.95
N GLY A 299 -23.17 -6.44 -1.55
CA GLY A 299 -21.83 -6.14 -2.08
C GLY A 299 -21.74 -6.41 -3.59
N GLN A 300 -20.79 -5.73 -4.23
CA GLN A 300 -20.50 -5.88 -5.66
C GLN A 300 -20.26 -7.34 -6.04
N SER A 301 -20.65 -7.67 -7.28
CA SER A 301 -20.34 -8.94 -7.93
C SER A 301 -18.85 -9.30 -7.83
N GLY A 302 -18.56 -10.57 -7.54
CA GLY A 302 -17.19 -11.09 -7.36
C GLY A 302 -16.60 -10.94 -5.94
N THR A 303 -17.29 -10.27 -5.01
CA THR A 303 -16.84 -10.21 -3.60
C THR A 303 -17.18 -11.50 -2.83
N PRO A 304 -16.43 -11.86 -1.77
CA PRO A 304 -16.76 -13.02 -0.94
C PRO A 304 -18.18 -12.96 -0.35
N ILE A 305 -18.60 -11.80 0.15
CA ILE A 305 -19.95 -11.62 0.73
C ILE A 305 -21.02 -11.86 -0.33
N ARG A 306 -20.83 -11.36 -1.56
CA ARG A 306 -21.77 -11.59 -2.64
C ARG A 306 -21.92 -13.08 -2.97
N ARG A 307 -20.81 -13.85 -3.00
CA ARG A 307 -20.89 -15.31 -3.20
C ARG A 307 -21.69 -16.01 -2.11
N TYR A 308 -21.58 -15.58 -0.86
CA TYR A 308 -22.39 -16.14 0.23
C TYR A 308 -23.88 -15.78 0.08
N PHE A 309 -24.18 -14.54 -0.30
CA PHE A 309 -25.54 -14.11 -0.61
C PHE A 309 -26.18 -14.95 -1.73
N ASP A 310 -25.51 -15.07 -2.87
CA ASP A 310 -26.00 -15.86 -4.00
C ASP A 310 -26.19 -17.35 -3.59
N GLY A 311 -25.29 -17.85 -2.74
CA GLY A 311 -25.33 -19.19 -2.18
C GLY A 311 -26.55 -19.50 -1.30
N VAL A 312 -27.17 -18.49 -0.66
CA VAL A 312 -28.40 -18.67 0.13
C VAL A 312 -29.54 -19.19 -0.76
N PHE A 313 -29.72 -18.58 -1.94
CA PHE A 313 -30.79 -18.95 -2.86
C PHE A 313 -30.45 -20.21 -3.67
N ALA A 314 -29.20 -20.33 -4.12
CA ALA A 314 -28.74 -21.46 -4.92
C ALA A 314 -28.89 -22.79 -4.18
N ARG A 315 -28.51 -22.85 -2.88
CA ARG A 315 -28.63 -24.08 -2.07
C ARG A 315 -30.08 -24.49 -1.81
N ALA A 316 -31.01 -23.54 -1.83
CA ALA A 316 -32.44 -23.81 -1.70
C ALA A 316 -33.13 -24.13 -3.04
N GLY A 317 -32.38 -24.16 -4.16
CA GLY A 317 -32.95 -24.35 -5.49
C GLY A 317 -33.86 -23.19 -5.93
N LYS A 318 -33.63 -21.99 -5.38
CA LYS A 318 -34.45 -20.80 -5.67
C LYS A 318 -33.70 -19.84 -6.59
N ALA A 319 -34.46 -19.11 -7.41
CA ALA A 319 -33.91 -18.00 -8.16
C ALA A 319 -33.47 -16.87 -7.21
N ALA A 320 -32.37 -16.21 -7.53
CA ALA A 320 -31.95 -15.03 -6.80
C ALA A 320 -32.98 -13.89 -6.96
N PRO A 321 -33.10 -12.99 -5.97
CA PRO A 321 -33.96 -11.81 -6.05
C PRO A 321 -33.63 -10.98 -7.30
N LYS A 322 -34.66 -10.44 -7.98
CA LYS A 322 -34.47 -9.64 -9.20
C LYS A 322 -34.08 -8.19 -8.92
N SER A 323 -34.59 -7.63 -7.82
CA SER A 323 -34.33 -6.23 -7.45
C SER A 323 -33.11 -6.15 -6.53
N ILE A 324 -31.95 -5.84 -7.12
CA ILE A 324 -30.67 -5.77 -6.41
C ILE A 324 -30.00 -4.42 -6.65
N VAL A 325 -29.63 -3.76 -5.55
CA VAL A 325 -28.71 -2.62 -5.51
C VAL A 325 -27.34 -3.12 -5.08
N GLU A 326 -26.34 -2.97 -5.95
CA GLU A 326 -24.95 -3.35 -5.65
C GLU A 326 -24.16 -2.16 -5.09
N THR A 327 -23.68 -2.26 -3.85
CA THR A 327 -22.86 -1.22 -3.23
C THR A 327 -21.97 -1.76 -2.09
N GLY A 328 -20.78 -1.19 -1.94
CA GLY A 328 -19.93 -1.39 -0.77
C GLY A 328 -20.17 -0.38 0.36
N SER A 329 -21.08 0.59 0.16
CA SER A 329 -21.36 1.67 1.12
C SER A 329 -22.35 1.22 2.19
N LEU A 330 -21.86 1.10 3.43
CA LEU A 330 -22.70 0.78 4.58
C LEU A 330 -23.74 1.88 4.87
N ILE A 331 -23.36 3.14 4.66
CA ILE A 331 -24.26 4.28 4.87
C ILE A 331 -25.41 4.22 3.87
N LEU A 332 -25.13 4.02 2.58
CA LEU A 332 -26.19 3.91 1.57
C LEU A 332 -27.12 2.72 1.86
N MET A 333 -26.55 1.57 2.25
CA MET A 333 -27.33 0.42 2.68
C MET A 333 -28.25 0.80 3.84
N ARG A 334 -27.71 1.34 4.94
CA ARG A 334 -28.49 1.74 6.11
C ARG A 334 -29.64 2.68 5.75
N GLU A 335 -29.37 3.77 5.02
CA GLU A 335 -30.41 4.74 4.64
C GLU A 335 -31.51 4.08 3.81
N LEU A 336 -31.15 3.23 2.85
CA LEU A 336 -32.15 2.56 2.02
C LEU A 336 -32.99 1.54 2.81
N LEU A 337 -32.36 0.81 3.74
CA LEU A 337 -33.06 -0.13 4.61
C LEU A 337 -34.05 0.59 5.56
N ASP A 338 -33.75 1.82 5.97
CA ASP A 338 -34.64 2.61 6.82
C ASP A 338 -35.87 3.14 6.05
N THR A 339 -35.69 3.53 4.79
CA THR A 339 -36.75 4.16 3.98
C THR A 339 -37.51 3.20 3.07
N SER A 340 -37.22 1.89 3.09
CA SER A 340 -37.84 0.94 2.16
C SER A 340 -37.84 -0.51 2.68
N GLU A 341 -38.47 -1.41 1.93
CA GLU A 341 -38.50 -2.85 2.24
C GLU A 341 -37.28 -3.61 1.69
N HIS A 342 -36.15 -2.92 1.46
CA HIS A 342 -34.93 -3.62 1.10
C HIS A 342 -34.40 -4.45 2.28
N LEU A 343 -33.76 -5.56 1.94
CA LEU A 343 -32.93 -6.36 2.82
C LEU A 343 -31.46 -6.12 2.50
N GLY A 344 -30.59 -6.22 3.51
CA GLY A 344 -29.15 -6.05 3.37
C GLY A 344 -28.40 -7.35 3.63
N CYS A 345 -27.32 -7.59 2.89
CA CYS A 345 -26.38 -8.67 3.17
C CYS A 345 -24.96 -8.10 3.32
N THR A 346 -24.38 -8.24 4.52
CA THR A 346 -23.08 -7.64 4.84
C THR A 346 -22.32 -8.43 5.90
N SER A 347 -21.14 -7.95 6.27
CA SER A 347 -20.35 -8.50 7.37
C SER A 347 -21.04 -8.25 8.72
N ARG A 348 -21.04 -9.26 9.60
CA ARG A 348 -21.58 -9.14 10.96
C ARG A 348 -20.88 -8.05 11.75
N LEU A 349 -19.56 -8.06 11.76
CA LEU A 349 -18.75 -7.05 12.46
C LEU A 349 -18.88 -5.66 11.81
N GLN A 350 -19.13 -5.58 10.50
CA GLN A 350 -19.39 -4.31 9.82
C GLN A 350 -20.73 -3.70 10.24
N ALA A 351 -21.76 -4.52 10.43
CA ALA A 351 -23.09 -4.08 10.84
C ALA A 351 -23.22 -3.84 12.36
N GLU A 352 -22.30 -4.36 13.17
CA GLU A 352 -22.39 -4.39 14.64
C GLU A 352 -22.71 -3.02 15.25
N ALA A 353 -21.98 -1.97 14.84
CA ALA A 353 -22.14 -0.65 15.42
C ALA A 353 -23.49 0.02 15.03
N GLU A 354 -24.01 -0.29 13.85
CA GLU A 354 -25.32 0.21 13.39
C GLU A 354 -26.45 -0.54 14.09
N ILE A 355 -26.31 -1.86 14.28
CA ILE A 355 -27.27 -2.68 15.04
C ILE A 355 -27.30 -2.26 16.50
N ALA A 356 -26.14 -2.08 17.13
CA ALA A 356 -26.03 -1.67 18.53
C ALA A 356 -26.66 -0.29 18.79
N ARG A 357 -26.66 0.59 17.78
CA ARG A 357 -27.32 1.90 17.83
C ARG A 357 -28.79 1.88 17.43
N GLY A 358 -29.33 0.71 17.09
CA GLY A 358 -30.71 0.56 16.65
C GLY A 358 -31.00 1.19 15.29
N LEU A 359 -29.99 1.37 14.43
CA LEU A 359 -30.15 1.90 13.07
C LEU A 359 -30.47 0.79 12.04
N MET A 360 -30.19 -0.46 12.39
CA MET A 360 -30.54 -1.65 11.61
C MET A 360 -30.85 -2.81 12.55
N ARG A 361 -31.50 -3.86 12.03
CA ARG A 361 -31.78 -5.10 12.76
C ARG A 361 -31.16 -6.27 12.02
N ALA A 362 -30.45 -7.14 12.74
CA ALA A 362 -30.07 -8.44 12.21
C ALA A 362 -31.31 -9.34 12.14
N LEU A 363 -31.48 -10.04 11.02
CA LEU A 363 -32.53 -11.04 10.85
C LEU A 363 -32.11 -12.40 11.45
N PRO A 364 -33.05 -13.17 12.02
CA PRO A 364 -32.78 -14.51 12.56
C PRO A 364 -32.60 -15.54 11.43
N PHE A 365 -31.47 -15.45 10.72
CA PHE A 365 -31.11 -16.38 9.64
C PHE A 365 -29.67 -16.86 9.84
N ASP A 366 -29.47 -18.18 9.96
CA ASP A 366 -28.15 -18.73 10.28
C ASP A 366 -27.20 -18.71 9.07
N LEU A 367 -26.12 -17.95 9.21
CA LEU A 367 -25.01 -17.87 8.27
C LEU A 367 -23.66 -18.15 8.96
N SER A 368 -23.66 -18.90 10.06
CA SER A 368 -22.45 -19.28 10.80
C SER A 368 -21.38 -19.96 9.93
N HIS A 369 -21.81 -20.75 8.95
CA HIS A 369 -20.97 -21.43 7.97
C HIS A 369 -20.23 -20.48 6.99
N THR A 370 -20.56 -19.19 6.98
CA THR A 370 -19.93 -18.16 6.12
C THR A 370 -18.67 -17.55 6.74
N SER A 371 -18.11 -18.20 7.77
CA SER A 371 -16.88 -17.78 8.41
C SER A 371 -15.76 -17.59 7.39
N ARG A 372 -15.11 -16.44 7.43
CA ARG A 372 -14.01 -16.11 6.52
C ARG A 372 -12.89 -15.38 7.26
N PRO A 373 -11.63 -15.61 6.87
CA PRO A 373 -10.49 -14.94 7.49
C PRO A 373 -10.45 -13.47 7.07
N ILE A 374 -10.33 -12.61 8.06
CA ILE A 374 -10.04 -11.17 7.94
C ILE A 374 -8.60 -10.96 8.38
N GLY A 375 -7.86 -10.16 7.64
CA GLY A 375 -6.45 -10.01 7.93
C GLY A 375 -5.76 -8.86 7.22
N VAL A 376 -4.44 -8.93 7.26
CA VAL A 376 -3.53 -8.01 6.58
C VAL A 376 -2.93 -8.70 5.36
N THR A 377 -2.93 -8.03 4.22
CA THR A 377 -2.15 -8.41 3.05
C THR A 377 -0.96 -7.45 2.90
N LEU A 378 0.24 -8.01 2.78
CA LEU A 378 1.52 -7.31 2.72
C LEU A 378 2.22 -7.64 1.40
N ARG A 379 3.09 -6.75 0.91
CA ARG A 379 4.05 -7.15 -0.12
C ARG A 379 5.02 -8.17 0.49
N LYS A 380 5.39 -9.19 -0.29
CA LYS A 380 6.43 -10.13 0.11
C LYS A 380 7.73 -9.38 0.41
N ASP A 381 8.44 -9.83 1.45
CA ASP A 381 9.71 -9.26 1.91
C ASP A 381 9.62 -7.77 2.32
N TRP A 382 8.43 -7.22 2.59
CA TRP A 382 8.31 -5.82 3.03
C TRP A 382 8.93 -5.58 4.41
N LEU A 383 9.74 -4.53 4.53
CA LEU A 383 10.36 -4.11 5.77
C LEU A 383 9.58 -2.93 6.38
N PRO A 384 8.73 -3.15 7.41
CA PRO A 384 8.01 -2.05 8.05
C PRO A 384 8.96 -1.15 8.85
N THR A 385 8.71 0.16 8.80
CA THR A 385 9.31 1.12 9.74
C THR A 385 8.82 0.84 11.18
N ALA A 386 9.46 1.47 12.17
CA ALA A 386 9.05 1.34 13.57
C ALA A 386 7.57 1.68 13.78
N ALA A 387 7.11 2.82 13.23
CA ALA A 387 5.72 3.25 13.35
C ALA A 387 4.74 2.30 12.64
N GLN A 388 5.09 1.80 11.45
CA GLN A 388 4.27 0.81 10.73
C GLN A 388 4.14 -0.49 11.54
N ARG A 389 5.23 -0.94 12.16
CA ARG A 389 5.23 -2.12 13.03
C ARG A 389 4.33 -1.93 14.25
N THR A 390 4.48 -0.80 14.96
CA THR A 390 3.60 -0.45 16.09
C THR A 390 2.12 -0.44 15.67
N PHE A 391 1.79 0.11 14.50
CA PHE A 391 0.40 0.08 14.01
C PHE A 391 -0.10 -1.35 13.79
N LEU A 392 0.71 -2.22 13.17
CA LEU A 392 0.35 -3.61 12.91
C LEU A 392 0.16 -4.41 14.21
N GLU A 393 0.97 -4.15 15.24
CA GLU A 393 0.87 -4.78 16.56
C GLU A 393 -0.40 -4.38 17.31
N LEU A 394 -0.97 -3.21 17.00
CA LEU A 394 -2.23 -2.71 17.57
C LEU A 394 -3.47 -3.20 16.81
N LEU A 395 -3.31 -3.95 15.73
CA LEU A 395 -4.44 -4.56 15.04
C LEU A 395 -5.06 -5.65 15.92
N PRO A 396 -6.40 -5.77 15.93
CA PRO A 396 -7.08 -6.76 16.74
C PRO A 396 -6.69 -8.16 16.25
N MET A 397 -6.05 -8.94 17.11
CA MET A 397 -5.89 -10.37 16.93
C MET A 397 -7.11 -11.06 17.56
N GLY A 398 -7.77 -11.91 16.78
CA GLY A 398 -8.76 -12.82 17.30
C GLY A 398 -8.08 -13.81 18.24
N SER A 399 -8.74 -14.17 19.33
CA SER A 399 -8.40 -15.39 20.05
C SER A 399 -8.44 -16.55 19.05
N ASP A 400 -7.32 -17.26 18.92
CA ASP A 400 -7.19 -18.47 18.13
C ASP A 400 -8.41 -19.36 18.38
N ARG A 401 -9.12 -19.77 17.33
CA ARG A 401 -10.17 -20.77 17.48
C ARG A 401 -9.49 -22.11 17.74
N SER A 402 -9.27 -22.40 19.02
CA SER A 402 -9.54 -23.73 19.52
C SER A 402 -11.03 -24.02 19.22
N LEU A 403 -11.31 -24.68 18.10
CA LEU A 403 -12.52 -25.45 17.88
C LEU A 403 -12.13 -26.79 17.27
#